data_AF-A0A2N2WDG3-F1
#
_entry.id   AF-A0A2N2WDG3-F1
#
_cell.length_a   1.000
_cell.length_b   1.000
_cell.length_c   1.000
_cell.angle_alpha   90.00
_cell.angle_beta   90.00
_cell.angle_gamma   90.00
#
_symmetry.space_group_name_H-M   'P 1'
#
loop_
_entity.id
_entity.type
_entity.pdbx_description
1 polymer ?
#
loop_
_entity_poly.entity_id
_entity_poly.type
_entity_poly.pdbx_seq_one_letter_code
_entity_poly.pdbx_strand_id
1 'polypeptide(L)'
;MLDHQSRKNILKMKKPILILAAFAFVATSLFSGCTSSDKKISKAEQEVQDAKDNLAQEKHDAAIEKAEDARNWETFKKESKAQIESNEKKIIELKSKLSTSGKLSLVVYQEQIMMLENKNAELKLRMETFDADKNDWEAFKREFSKDMENLGEALQGLTVDSDK
;
A
#
# COMPACT_ATOMS: atom_id res chain seq x y z
N MET A 1 -21.77 -26.66 14.52
CA MET A 1 -21.79 -27.04 13.09
C MET A 1 -22.04 -25.76 12.32
N LEU A 2 -20.96 -25.03 12.01
CA LEU A 2 -21.00 -23.65 11.52
C LEU A 2 -20.65 -23.63 10.03
N ASP A 3 -21.62 -23.12 9.28
CA ASP A 3 -21.57 -22.41 8.01
C ASP A 3 -20.33 -22.61 7.13
N HIS A 4 -20.50 -23.48 6.14
CA HIS A 4 -19.65 -23.54 4.97
C HIS A 4 -20.29 -22.63 3.92
N GLN A 5 -19.46 -21.77 3.31
CA GLN A 5 -19.61 -21.32 1.92
C GLN A 5 -20.30 -19.96 1.68
N SER A 6 -19.58 -18.88 1.99
CA SER A 6 -19.66 -17.66 1.17
C SER A 6 -18.27 -17.26 0.70
N ARG A 7 -17.82 -17.93 -0.36
CA ARG A 7 -16.66 -17.53 -1.16
C ARG A 7 -17.14 -16.53 -2.21
N LYS A 8 -16.43 -15.41 -2.28
CA LYS A 8 -16.04 -14.67 -3.49
C LYS A 8 -17.17 -14.27 -4.44
N ASN A 9 -17.46 -12.96 -4.46
CA ASN A 9 -17.50 -12.16 -5.68
C ASN A 9 -17.45 -10.68 -5.29
N ILE A 10 -16.24 -10.17 -5.03
CA ILE A 10 -15.96 -8.74 -5.11
C ILE A 10 -15.99 -8.42 -6.60
N LEU A 11 -17.15 -7.97 -7.08
CA LEU A 11 -17.30 -7.42 -8.41
C LEU A 11 -16.42 -6.17 -8.49
N LYS A 12 -15.24 -6.33 -9.11
CA LYS A 12 -14.47 -5.24 -9.69
C LYS A 12 -15.39 -4.45 -10.63
N MET A 13 -15.94 -3.33 -10.18
CA MET A 13 -16.50 -2.34 -11.10
C MET A 13 -15.33 -1.69 -11.82
N LYS A 14 -15.19 -2.03 -13.11
CA LYS A 14 -14.33 -1.31 -14.03
C LYS A 14 -14.86 0.14 -14.09
N LYS A 15 -14.03 1.09 -13.68
CA LYS A 15 -14.35 2.53 -13.76
C LYS A 15 -14.67 2.86 -15.23
N PRO A 16 -15.85 3.38 -15.57
CA PRO A 16 -16.02 3.95 -16.90
C PRO A 16 -15.20 5.24 -16.96
N ILE A 17 -14.27 5.33 -17.91
CA ILE A 17 -13.63 6.58 -18.29
C ILE A 17 -14.75 7.45 -18.86
N LEU A 18 -15.28 8.35 -18.03
CA LEU A 18 -16.20 9.40 -18.46
C LEU A 18 -15.40 10.40 -19.29
N ILE A 19 -15.40 10.18 -20.60
CA ILE A 19 -14.95 11.16 -21.59
C ILE A 19 -15.94 12.33 -21.50
N LEU A 20 -15.47 13.45 -20.93
CA LEU A 20 -16.21 14.69 -20.81
C LEU A 20 -16.34 15.32 -22.21
N ALA A 21 -17.31 14.89 -22.99
CA ALA A 21 -17.68 15.55 -24.23
C ALA A 21 -18.55 16.78 -23.90
N ALA A 22 -17.92 17.95 -23.83
CA ALA A 22 -18.60 19.22 -23.76
C ALA A 22 -19.31 19.49 -25.10
N PHE A 23 -20.60 19.12 -25.21
CA PHE A 23 -21.45 19.57 -26.30
C PHE A 23 -22.10 20.90 -25.93
N ALA A 24 -21.42 21.99 -26.30
CA ALA A 24 -22.03 23.31 -26.40
C ALA A 24 -22.58 23.51 -27.83
N PHE A 25 -23.83 23.10 -28.05
CA PHE A 25 -24.66 23.51 -29.19
C PHE A 25 -26.12 23.26 -28.76
N VAL A 26 -27.03 24.22 -28.75
CA VAL A 26 -27.78 24.68 -29.92
C VAL A 26 -28.33 26.10 -29.68
N ALA A 27 -28.18 26.94 -30.71
CA ALA A 27 -28.79 28.25 -30.84
C ALA A 27 -30.30 28.17 -31.17
N THR A 28 -31.05 29.07 -30.53
CA THR A 28 -32.30 29.74 -30.97
C THR A 28 -33.32 28.97 -31.82
N SER A 29 -34.40 28.54 -31.16
CA SER A 29 -35.74 28.54 -31.76
C SER A 29 -36.67 29.35 -30.86
N LEU A 30 -36.88 30.62 -31.24
CA LEU A 30 -37.92 31.49 -30.69
C LEU A 30 -39.27 30.96 -31.17
N PHE A 31 -40.11 30.39 -30.31
CA PHE A 31 -41.57 30.47 -30.43
C PHE A 31 -42.28 30.04 -29.12
N SER A 32 -43.13 30.94 -28.62
CA SER A 32 -44.22 30.76 -27.63
C SER A 32 -43.88 30.36 -26.18
N GLY A 33 -44.00 31.34 -25.27
CA GLY A 33 -44.34 31.09 -23.86
C GLY A 33 -43.39 31.72 -22.83
N CYS A 34 -43.53 33.02 -22.60
CA CYS A 34 -42.92 33.70 -21.45
C CYS A 34 -43.66 33.25 -20.18
N THR A 35 -43.01 32.47 -19.30
CA THR A 35 -43.31 32.20 -17.86
C THR A 35 -42.53 31.00 -17.27
N SER A 36 -41.63 30.34 -18.02
CA SER A 36 -40.90 29.16 -17.51
C SER A 36 -39.36 29.27 -17.57
N SER A 37 -38.82 30.43 -17.97
CA SER A 37 -37.37 30.68 -18.10
C SER A 37 -36.67 30.71 -16.73
N ASP A 38 -37.26 31.41 -15.75
CA ASP A 38 -36.67 31.58 -14.42
C ASP A 38 -36.57 30.26 -13.64
N LYS A 39 -37.56 29.37 -13.80
CA LYS A 39 -37.52 28.02 -13.20
C LYS A 39 -36.41 27.14 -13.79
N LYS A 40 -36.13 27.27 -15.09
CA LYS A 40 -35.06 26.51 -15.74
C LYS A 40 -33.68 27.06 -15.37
N ILE A 41 -33.54 28.38 -15.27
CA ILE A 41 -32.31 29.03 -14.80
C ILE A 41 -32.05 28.66 -13.33
N SER A 42 -33.04 28.78 -12.45
CA SER A 42 -32.92 28.40 -11.04
C SER A 42 -32.59 26.91 -10.85
N LYS A 43 -33.17 26.00 -11.66
CA LYS A 43 -32.81 24.57 -11.62
C LYS A 43 -31.38 24.32 -12.09
N ALA A 44 -30.94 24.99 -13.14
CA ALA A 44 -29.56 24.87 -13.64
C ALA A 44 -28.54 25.43 -12.64
N GLU A 45 -28.85 26.55 -11.99
CA GLU A 45 -28.02 27.12 -10.91
C GLU A 45 -27.92 26.17 -9.72
N GLN A 46 -29.03 25.54 -9.32
CA GLN A 46 -29.06 24.54 -8.26
C GLN A 46 -28.22 23.31 -8.62
N GLU A 47 -28.38 22.76 -9.84
CA GLU A 47 -27.59 21.61 -10.29
C GLU A 47 -26.08 21.92 -10.34
N VAL A 48 -25.69 23.14 -10.71
CA VAL A 48 -24.29 23.60 -10.67
C VAL A 48 -23.79 23.74 -9.23
N GLN A 49 -24.62 24.24 -8.32
CA GLN A 49 -24.24 24.38 -6.91
C GLN A 49 -24.09 23.00 -6.24
N ASP A 50 -25.05 22.10 -6.45
CA ASP A 50 -24.98 20.72 -5.96
C ASP A 50 -23.73 20.00 -6.52
N ALA A 51 -23.40 20.20 -7.79
CA ALA A 51 -22.18 19.65 -8.37
C ALA A 51 -20.89 20.21 -7.74
N LYS A 52 -20.87 21.50 -7.39
CA LYS A 52 -19.73 22.12 -6.68
C LYS A 52 -19.59 21.59 -5.27
N ASP A 53 -20.70 21.44 -4.55
CA ASP A 53 -20.70 20.96 -3.17
C ASP A 53 -20.30 19.49 -3.12
N ASN A 54 -20.80 18.66 -4.04
CA ASN A 54 -20.37 17.27 -4.20
C ASN A 54 -18.87 17.18 -4.52
N LEU A 55 -18.35 18.00 -5.45
CA LEU A 55 -16.92 18.02 -5.76
C LEU A 55 -16.07 18.48 -4.57
N ALA A 56 -16.55 19.44 -3.78
CA ALA A 56 -15.86 19.90 -2.58
C ALA A 56 -15.80 18.80 -1.51
N GLN A 57 -16.90 18.09 -1.31
CA GLN A 57 -16.97 16.95 -0.40
C GLN A 57 -16.06 15.80 -0.85
N GLU A 58 -16.10 15.39 -2.12
CA GLU A 58 -15.22 14.35 -2.64
C GLU A 58 -13.74 14.68 -2.47
N LYS A 59 -13.35 15.95 -2.68
CA LYS A 59 -11.98 16.42 -2.45
C LYS A 59 -11.59 16.39 -0.97
N HIS A 60 -12.51 16.75 -0.09
CA HIS A 60 -12.29 16.72 1.35
C HIS A 60 -12.09 15.28 1.85
N ASP A 61 -12.97 14.37 1.44
CA ASP A 61 -12.90 12.96 1.84
C ASP A 61 -11.62 12.30 1.29
N ALA A 62 -11.27 12.58 0.03
CA ALA A 62 -10.00 12.13 -0.56
C ALA A 62 -8.77 12.70 0.18
N ALA A 63 -8.84 13.92 0.70
CA ALA A 63 -7.75 14.51 1.49
C ALA A 63 -7.59 13.83 2.86
N ILE A 64 -8.71 13.45 3.50
CA ILE A 64 -8.69 12.67 4.75
C ILE A 64 -8.06 11.31 4.51
N GLU A 65 -8.55 10.56 3.50
CA GLU A 65 -8.02 9.24 3.16
C GLU A 65 -6.51 9.29 2.89
N LYS A 66 -6.05 10.27 2.11
CA LYS A 66 -4.62 10.46 1.84
C LYS A 66 -3.81 10.77 3.12
N ALA A 67 -4.38 11.53 4.05
CA ALA A 67 -3.70 11.84 5.31
C ALA A 67 -3.61 10.62 6.24
N GLU A 68 -4.62 9.75 6.24
CA GLU A 68 -4.61 8.49 6.98
C GLU A 68 -3.59 7.50 6.39
N ASP A 69 -3.56 7.36 5.07
CA ASP A 69 -2.58 6.52 4.36
C ASP A 69 -1.14 6.98 4.64
N ALA A 70 -0.88 8.29 4.61
CA ALA A 70 0.44 8.82 4.95
C ALA A 70 0.87 8.47 6.37
N ARG A 71 -0.04 8.53 7.36
CA ARG A 71 0.25 8.14 8.75
C ARG A 71 0.50 6.65 8.89
N ASN A 72 -0.27 5.83 8.19
CA ASN A 72 -0.13 4.37 8.19
C ASN A 72 1.23 3.97 7.57
N TRP A 73 1.61 4.62 6.47
CA TRP A 73 2.90 4.44 5.82
C TRP A 73 4.08 4.79 6.75
N GLU A 74 4.06 5.96 7.39
CA GLU A 74 5.15 6.38 8.28
C GLU A 74 5.31 5.44 9.48
N THR A 75 4.20 4.98 10.05
CA THR A 75 4.20 3.99 11.14
C THR A 75 4.81 2.68 10.68
N PHE A 76 4.35 2.15 9.54
CA PHE A 76 4.86 0.92 8.95
C PHE A 76 6.35 1.00 8.64
N LYS A 77 6.82 2.12 8.07
CA LYS A 77 8.22 2.38 7.75
C LYS A 77 9.09 2.36 9.00
N LYS A 78 8.64 3.00 10.09
CA LYS A 78 9.33 3.02 11.38
C LYS A 78 9.46 1.61 11.97
N GLU A 79 8.36 0.87 12.02
CA GLU A 79 8.34 -0.49 12.57
C GLU A 79 9.23 -1.43 11.76
N SER A 80 9.14 -1.35 10.43
CA SER A 80 9.96 -2.15 9.52
C SER A 80 11.46 -1.87 9.70
N LYS A 81 11.85 -0.60 9.85
CA LYS A 81 13.25 -0.25 10.13
C LYS A 81 13.74 -0.84 11.44
N ALA A 82 12.93 -0.78 12.50
CA ALA A 82 13.28 -1.38 13.79
C ALA A 82 13.44 -2.91 13.69
N GLN A 83 12.60 -3.59 12.91
CA GLN A 83 12.73 -5.01 12.66
C GLN A 83 13.98 -5.36 11.84
N ILE A 84 14.30 -4.58 10.80
CA ILE A 84 15.53 -4.73 10.02
C ILE A 84 16.76 -4.60 10.91
N GLU A 85 16.83 -3.58 11.76
CA GLU A 85 17.95 -3.38 12.70
C GLU A 85 18.07 -4.53 13.71
N SER A 86 16.94 -5.08 14.17
CA SER A 86 16.91 -6.27 15.02
C SER A 86 17.51 -7.50 14.30
N ASN A 87 17.16 -7.68 13.03
CA ASN A 87 17.72 -8.74 12.19
C ASN A 87 19.22 -8.55 11.94
N GLU A 88 19.68 -7.31 11.70
CA GLU A 88 21.12 -7.00 11.56
C GLU A 88 21.89 -7.46 12.81
N LYS A 89 21.36 -7.18 14.01
CA LYS A 89 21.99 -7.61 15.28
C LYS A 89 22.06 -9.13 15.40
N LYS A 90 20.98 -9.85 15.07
CA LYS A 90 20.96 -11.32 15.08
C LYS A 90 21.98 -11.91 14.10
N ILE A 91 22.10 -11.33 12.91
CA ILE A 91 23.09 -11.76 11.90
C ILE A 91 24.52 -11.56 12.43
N ILE A 92 24.82 -10.43 13.07
CA ILE A 92 26.13 -10.17 13.69
C ILE A 92 26.45 -11.21 14.79
N GLU A 93 25.46 -11.55 15.61
CA GLU A 93 25.61 -12.57 16.64
C GLU A 93 25.91 -13.96 16.05
N LEU A 94 25.13 -14.38 15.03
CA LEU A 94 25.33 -15.66 14.33
C LEU A 94 26.72 -15.74 13.68
N LYS A 95 27.18 -14.66 13.06
CA LYS A 95 28.54 -14.56 12.49
C LYS A 95 29.62 -14.73 13.56
N SER A 96 29.39 -14.14 14.74
CA SER A 96 30.34 -14.23 15.87
C SER A 96 30.42 -15.66 16.41
N LYS A 97 29.28 -16.36 16.54
CA LYS A 97 29.24 -17.76 16.99
C LYS A 97 30.00 -18.70 16.04
N LEU A 98 29.92 -18.50 14.71
CA LEU A 98 30.66 -19.29 13.72
C LEU A 98 32.17 -19.22 13.85
N SER A 99 32.71 -18.09 14.30
CA SER A 99 34.17 -17.95 14.48
C SER A 99 34.72 -18.85 15.60
N THR A 100 33.84 -19.48 16.39
CA THR A 100 34.19 -20.30 17.57
C THR A 100 33.98 -21.80 17.40
N SER A 101 33.34 -22.29 16.32
CA SER A 101 32.98 -23.72 16.13
C SER A 101 33.78 -24.44 15.02
N GLY A 102 34.06 -25.74 15.19
CA GLY A 102 35.04 -26.51 14.40
C GLY A 102 34.58 -27.09 13.06
N LYS A 103 35.06 -26.49 11.97
CA LYS A 103 35.54 -26.97 10.65
C LYS A 103 34.79 -27.88 9.63
N LEU A 104 33.52 -28.27 9.74
CA LEU A 104 32.83 -28.84 8.55
C LEU A 104 31.37 -28.40 8.32
N SER A 105 30.65 -27.94 9.35
CA SER A 105 29.37 -27.22 9.15
C SER A 105 29.55 -25.77 8.71
N LEU A 106 30.76 -25.22 8.79
CA LEU A 106 31.04 -23.79 8.59
C LEU A 106 30.64 -23.23 7.22
N VAL A 107 30.84 -23.96 6.12
CA VAL A 107 30.63 -23.40 4.77
C VAL A 107 29.15 -23.19 4.49
N VAL A 108 28.31 -24.21 4.73
CA VAL A 108 26.86 -24.11 4.53
C VAL A 108 26.24 -23.05 5.44
N TYR A 109 26.69 -22.98 6.70
CA TYR A 109 26.24 -21.95 7.63
C TYR A 109 26.67 -20.54 7.21
N GLN A 110 27.89 -20.37 6.70
CA GLN A 110 28.37 -19.09 6.17
C GLN A 110 27.53 -18.66 4.97
N GLU A 111 27.26 -19.57 4.02
CA GLU A 111 26.40 -19.29 2.87
C GLU A 111 24.98 -18.88 3.30
N GLN A 112 24.38 -19.61 4.25
CA GLN A 112 23.07 -19.26 4.79
C GLN A 112 23.07 -17.87 5.43
N ILE A 113 24.05 -17.54 6.27
CA ILE A 113 24.13 -16.22 6.89
C ILE A 113 24.33 -15.12 5.86
N MET A 114 25.17 -15.33 4.83
CA MET A 114 25.33 -14.36 3.74
C MET A 114 24.02 -14.15 2.99
N MET A 115 23.24 -15.20 2.74
CA MET A 115 21.92 -15.08 2.11
C MET A 115 20.95 -14.25 2.98
N LEU A 116 20.93 -14.49 4.29
CA LEU A 116 20.06 -13.74 5.21
C LEU A 116 20.49 -12.27 5.32
N GLU A 117 21.79 -11.99 5.32
CA GLU A 117 22.33 -10.63 5.28
C GLU A 117 21.94 -9.90 4.01
N ASN A 118 22.11 -10.54 2.85
CA ASN A 118 21.71 -9.98 1.57
C ASN A 118 20.20 -9.70 1.53
N LYS A 119 19.37 -10.62 2.04
CA LYS A 119 17.92 -10.43 2.10
C LYS A 119 17.52 -9.27 3.01
N ASN A 120 18.18 -9.13 4.17
CA ASN A 120 17.93 -8.01 5.07
C ASN A 120 18.35 -6.67 4.45
N ALA A 121 19.48 -6.63 3.72
CA ALA A 121 19.93 -5.46 2.98
C ALA A 121 18.98 -5.11 1.83
N GLU A 122 18.45 -6.10 1.10
CA GLU A 122 17.42 -5.90 0.08
C GLU A 122 16.16 -5.27 0.68
N LEU A 123 15.69 -5.77 1.83
CA LEU A 123 14.53 -5.23 2.53
C LEU A 123 14.77 -3.79 3.00
N LYS A 124 15.97 -3.49 3.51
CA LYS A 124 16.37 -2.13 3.85
C LYS A 124 16.29 -1.19 2.64
N LEU A 125 16.88 -1.59 1.52
CA LEU A 125 16.86 -0.81 0.29
C LEU A 125 15.43 -0.61 -0.23
N ARG A 126 14.61 -1.66 -0.24
CA ARG A 126 13.19 -1.58 -0.64
C ARG A 126 12.41 -0.60 0.22
N MET A 127 12.64 -0.59 1.53
CA MET A 127 11.98 0.35 2.45
C MET A 127 12.45 1.80 2.26
N GLU A 128 13.72 2.00 1.91
CA GLU A 128 14.28 3.33 1.67
C GLU A 128 13.88 3.93 0.32
N THR A 129 13.73 3.08 -0.70
CA THR A 129 13.48 3.50 -2.09
C THR A 129 12.01 3.52 -2.47
N PHE A 130 11.12 2.89 -1.69
CA PHE A 130 9.70 2.88 -1.98
C PHE A 130 9.06 4.27 -1.84
N ASP A 131 8.37 4.69 -2.90
CA ASP A 131 7.61 5.93 -2.97
C ASP A 131 6.11 5.61 -2.82
N ALA A 132 5.58 5.78 -1.60
CA ALA A 132 4.18 5.50 -1.27
C ALA A 132 3.19 6.48 -1.92
N ASP A 133 3.62 7.66 -2.37
CA ASP A 133 2.74 8.61 -3.08
C ASP A 133 2.48 8.17 -4.53
N LYS A 134 3.40 7.39 -5.12
CA LYS A 134 3.33 6.98 -6.54
C LYS A 134 2.96 5.52 -6.75
N ASN A 135 3.02 4.69 -5.71
CA ASN A 135 2.87 3.24 -5.84
C ASN A 135 1.84 2.69 -4.86
N ASP A 136 1.35 1.48 -5.14
CA ASP A 136 0.41 0.75 -4.29
C ASP A 136 1.11 0.30 -2.99
N TRP A 137 0.95 1.10 -1.94
CA TRP A 137 1.61 0.87 -0.65
C TRP A 137 1.02 -0.32 0.12
N GLU A 138 -0.25 -0.66 -0.10
CA GLU A 138 -0.90 -1.84 0.51
C GLU A 138 -0.36 -3.15 -0.09
N ALA A 139 -0.15 -3.17 -1.41
CA ALA A 139 0.53 -4.29 -2.06
C ALA A 139 1.97 -4.46 -1.56
N PHE A 140 2.71 -3.35 -1.48
CA PHE A 140 4.06 -3.33 -0.93
C PHE A 140 4.10 -3.86 0.51
N LYS A 141 3.24 -3.35 1.40
CA LYS A 141 3.16 -3.76 2.80
C LYS A 141 2.97 -5.26 2.95
N ARG A 142 1.99 -5.84 2.24
CA ARG A 142 1.72 -7.30 2.28
C ARG A 142 2.95 -8.13 1.92
N GLU A 143 3.61 -7.78 0.82
CA GLU A 143 4.77 -8.52 0.31
C GLU A 143 5.99 -8.33 1.18
N PHE A 144 6.24 -7.09 1.61
CA PHE A 144 7.33 -6.74 2.51
C PHE A 144 7.19 -7.44 3.86
N SER A 145 5.99 -7.43 4.46
CA SER A 145 5.73 -8.12 5.72
C SER A 145 5.97 -9.62 5.62
N LYS A 146 5.56 -10.25 4.51
CA LYS A 146 5.81 -11.68 4.29
C LYS A 146 7.31 -11.98 4.16
N ASP A 147 8.06 -11.15 3.43
CA ASP A 147 9.50 -11.34 3.31
C ASP A 147 10.23 -11.14 4.65
N MET A 148 9.78 -10.17 5.46
CA MET A 148 10.29 -9.94 6.82
C MET A 148 10.01 -11.12 7.76
N GLU A 149 8.81 -11.69 7.70
CA GLU A 149 8.42 -12.88 8.48
C GLU A 149 9.31 -14.08 8.12
N ASN A 150 9.43 -14.40 6.82
CA ASN A 150 10.27 -15.49 6.33
C ASN A 150 11.75 -15.31 6.76
N LEU A 151 12.27 -14.08 6.70
CA LEU A 151 13.63 -13.78 7.16
C LEU A 151 13.76 -14.00 8.68
N GLY A 152 12.78 -13.56 9.46
CA GLY A 152 12.75 -13.76 10.91
C GLY A 152 12.76 -15.25 11.30
N GLU A 153 11.94 -16.07 10.64
CA GLU A 153 11.88 -17.52 10.84
C GLU A 153 13.21 -18.18 10.48
N ALA A 154 13.81 -17.81 9.34
CA ALA A 154 15.08 -18.36 8.90
C ALA A 154 16.23 -18.02 9.86
N LEU A 155 16.26 -16.79 10.40
CA LEU A 155 17.22 -16.39 11.43
C LEU A 155 17.04 -17.21 12.72
N GLN A 156 15.79 -17.43 13.14
CA GLN A 156 15.50 -18.25 14.32
C GLN A 156 15.94 -19.70 14.15
N GLY A 157 15.73 -20.29 12.96
CA GLY A 157 16.18 -21.64 12.65
C GLY A 157 17.69 -21.82 12.82
N LEU A 158 18.49 -20.86 12.32
CA LEU A 158 19.95 -20.90 12.48
C LEU A 158 20.41 -20.76 13.93
N THR A 159 19.72 -19.95 14.73
CA THR A 159 20.06 -19.82 16.15
C THR A 159 19.88 -21.16 16.88
N VAL A 160 18.75 -21.85 16.66
CA VAL A 160 18.44 -23.14 17.30
C VAL A 160 19.45 -24.23 16.92
N ASP A 161 19.90 -24.26 15.66
CA ASP A 161 20.88 -25.27 15.26
C ASP A 161 22.31 -24.92 15.67
N SER A 162 22.62 -23.64 15.95
CA SER A 162 23.92 -23.21 16.48
C SER A 162 24.15 -23.55 17.96
N ASP A 163 23.08 -23.81 18.72
CA ASP A 163 23.14 -24.15 20.15
C ASP A 163 23.20 -25.69 20.40
N LYS A 164 23.16 -26.51 19.35
CA LYS A 164 23.31 -27.98 19.40
C LYS A 164 24.74 -28.42 19.11
#